data_AF-A0A1C5DG67-F1
#
_entry.id   AF-A0A1C5DG67-F1
#
_cell.length_a   1.000
_cell.length_b   1.000
_cell.length_c   1.000
_cell.angle_alpha   90.00
_cell.angle_beta   90.00
_cell.angle_gamma   90.00
#
_symmetry.space_group_name_H-M   'P 1'
#
loop_
_entity.id
_entity.type
_entity.pdbx_description
1 polymer ?
#
loop_
_entity_poly.entity_id
_entity_poly.type
_entity_poly.pdbx_seq_one_letter_code
_entity_poly.pdbx_strand_id
1 'polypeptide(L)'
;MDPFGKGVSGSSRQEFDALMRPFLEDRDMLADRLSAVVATGAGLSEVDASRIAAIGFCFGGLCVLDMARTGAPVTGYPPSTAC
;
A
#
# COMPACT_ATOMS: atom_id res chain seq x y z
N MET A 1 -7.90 2.84 0.26
CA MET A 1 -6.98 3.91 0.69
C MET A 1 -6.60 4.74 -0.52
N ASP A 2 -6.65 6.06 -0.41
CA ASP A 2 -6.00 6.96 -1.36
C ASP A 2 -4.55 7.17 -0.89
N PRO A 3 -3.54 6.65 -1.61
CA PRO A 3 -2.15 6.71 -1.18
C PRO A 3 -1.55 8.12 -1.27
N PHE A 4 -2.15 9.02 -2.05
CA PHE A 4 -1.67 10.39 -2.21
C PHE A 4 -2.37 11.32 -1.21
N GLY A 5 -3.64 11.07 -0.91
CA GLY A 5 -4.43 11.81 0.07
C GLY A 5 -5.69 12.38 -0.56
N LYS A 6 -6.71 12.62 0.27
CA LYS A 6 -8.09 12.85 -0.17
C LYS A 6 -8.18 13.92 -1.28
N GLY A 7 -8.45 13.48 -2.51
CA GLY A 7 -8.66 14.34 -3.68
C GLY A 7 -7.40 14.65 -4.50
N VAL A 8 -6.28 13.98 -4.23
CA VAL A 8 -5.03 14.16 -4.97
C VAL A 8 -4.92 13.11 -6.08
N SER A 9 -5.02 13.56 -7.33
CA SER A 9 -4.86 12.71 -8.52
C SER A 9 -4.11 13.45 -9.62
N GLY A 10 -3.20 12.76 -10.30
CA GLY A 10 -2.61 13.24 -11.55
C GLY A 10 -3.56 13.00 -12.73
N SER A 11 -3.52 13.86 -13.74
CA SER A 11 -4.18 13.66 -15.04
C SER A 11 -3.19 13.23 -16.12
N SER A 12 -1.90 13.41 -15.86
CA SER A 12 -0.79 13.03 -16.74
C SER A 12 0.23 12.14 -16.03
N ARG A 13 1.03 11.42 -16.81
CA ARG A 13 2.10 10.55 -16.29
C ARG A 13 3.11 11.32 -15.43
N GLN A 14 3.44 12.55 -15.81
CA GLN A 14 4.38 13.41 -15.07
C GLN A 14 3.82 13.87 -13.72
N GLU A 15 2.53 14.16 -13.66
CA GLU A 15 1.87 14.48 -12.39
C GLU A 15 1.82 13.27 -11.47
N PHE A 16 1.53 12.07 -11.99
CA PHE A 16 1.62 10.84 -11.20
C PHE A 16 3.04 10.58 -10.70
N ASP A 17 4.06 10.74 -11.54
CA ASP A 17 5.45 10.59 -11.12
C ASP A 17 5.79 11.58 -10.00
N ALA A 18 5.39 12.85 -10.14
CA ALA A 18 5.59 13.86 -9.10
C ALA A 18 4.86 13.54 -7.79
N LEU A 19 3.67 12.94 -7.85
CA LEU A 19 2.92 12.50 -6.67
C LEU A 19 3.55 11.27 -5.99
N MET A 20 4.18 10.38 -6.75
CA MET A 20 4.84 9.18 -6.21
C MET A 20 6.22 9.49 -5.61
N ARG A 21 6.97 10.43 -6.20
CA ARG A 21 8.36 10.73 -5.82
C ARG A 21 8.58 10.92 -4.31
N PRO A 22 7.76 11.70 -3.57
CA PRO A 22 7.96 11.86 -2.12
C PRO A 22 7.90 10.53 -1.36
N PHE A 23 7.03 9.61 -1.77
CA PHE A 23 6.90 8.28 -1.15
C PHE A 23 7.99 7.28 -1.59
N LEU A 24 8.66 7.56 -2.71
CA LEU A 24 9.82 6.80 -3.15
C LEU A 24 11.10 7.28 -2.47
N GLU A 25 11.20 8.59 -2.23
CA GLU A 25 12.33 9.25 -1.56
C GLU A 25 12.28 9.03 -0.04
N ASP A 26 11.09 8.97 0.57
CA ASP A 26 10.88 8.66 1.98
C ASP A 26 10.05 7.37 2.15
N ARG A 27 10.77 6.25 2.31
CA ARG A 27 10.19 4.91 2.48
C ARG A 27 9.58 4.72 3.86
N ASP A 28 10.10 5.39 4.87
CA ASP A 28 9.60 5.29 6.24
C ASP A 28 8.22 5.96 6.35
N MET A 29 8.05 7.15 5.76
CA MET A 29 6.75 7.82 5.66
C MET A 29 5.71 6.95 4.94
N LEU A 30 6.12 6.27 3.86
CA LEU A 30 5.24 5.34 3.14
C LEU A 30 4.87 4.14 4.01
N ALA A 31 5.83 3.53 4.69
CA ALA A 31 5.62 2.39 5.59
C ALA A 31 4.68 2.74 6.76
N ASP A 32 4.82 3.90 7.37
CA ASP A 32 3.95 4.38 8.45
C ASP A 32 2.51 4.54 7.97
N ARG A 33 2.34 5.18 6.80
CA ARG A 33 1.02 5.40 6.21
C ARG A 33 0.32 4.09 5.88
N LEU A 34 1.07 3.12 5.36
CA LEU A 34 0.57 1.80 5.03
C LEU A 34 0.22 0.98 6.28
N SER A 35 1.06 1.04 7.31
CA SER A 35 0.82 0.39 8.60
C SER A 35 -0.44 0.92 9.28
N ALA A 36 -0.68 2.23 9.24
CA ALA A 36 -1.90 2.84 9.76
C ALA A 36 -3.17 2.30 9.08
N VAL A 37 -3.11 2.06 7.76
CA VAL A 37 -4.24 1.50 7.00
C VAL A 37 -4.49 0.05 7.34
N VAL A 38 -3.43 -0.76 7.48
CA VAL A 38 -3.56 -2.15 7.92
C VAL A 38 -4.15 -2.21 9.33
N ALA A 39 -3.65 -1.40 10.26
CA ALA A 39 -4.17 -1.31 11.62
C ALA A 39 -5.65 -0.88 11.67
N THR A 40 -6.03 0.10 10.83
CA THR A 40 -7.43 0.54 10.72
C THR A 40 -8.33 -0.59 10.22
N GLY A 41 -7.89 -1.33 9.20
CA GLY A 41 -8.64 -2.49 8.68
C GLY A 41 -8.73 -3.62 9.70
N ALA A 42 -7.63 -3.92 10.39
CA ALA A 42 -7.56 -4.96 11.42
C ALA A 42 -8.47 -4.67 12.63
N GLY A 43 -8.79 -3.40 12.88
CA GLY A 43 -9.68 -2.98 13.96
C GLY A 43 -11.17 -3.14 13.67
N LEU A 44 -11.56 -3.52 12.44
CA LEU A 44 -12.95 -3.78 12.08
C LEU A 44 -13.37 -5.17 12.59
N SER A 45 -14.55 -5.26 13.20
CA SER A 45 -15.09 -6.50 13.78
C SER A 45 -15.25 -7.64 12.77
N GLU A 46 -15.45 -7.31 11.50
CA GLU A 46 -15.64 -8.23 10.40
C GLU A 46 -14.32 -8.70 9.76
N VAL A 47 -13.19 -8.13 10.17
CA VAL A 47 -11.86 -8.45 9.64
C VAL A 47 -11.14 -9.39 10.60
N ASP A 48 -10.66 -10.51 10.05
CA ASP A 48 -9.75 -11.38 10.76
C ASP A 48 -8.33 -10.80 10.70
N ALA A 49 -7.89 -10.18 11.79
CA ALA A 49 -6.57 -9.57 11.90
C ALA A 49 -5.41 -10.56 11.70
N SER A 50 -5.64 -11.87 11.81
CA SER A 50 -4.63 -12.90 11.52
C SER A 50 -4.51 -13.25 10.03
N ARG A 51 -5.43 -12.74 9.18
CA ARG A 51 -5.53 -13.05 7.75
C ARG A 51 -5.74 -11.80 6.90
N ILE A 52 -4.77 -10.89 6.94
CA ILE A 52 -4.77 -9.69 6.10
C ILE A 52 -3.86 -9.93 4.88
N ALA A 53 -4.38 -9.67 3.69
CA ALA A 53 -3.60 -9.70 2.45
C ALA A 53 -3.60 -8.33 1.78
N ALA A 54 -2.50 -7.99 1.11
CA ALA A 54 -2.36 -6.74 0.37
C ALA A 54 -2.04 -7.04 -1.10
N ILE A 55 -2.72 -6.35 -2.02
CA ILE A 55 -2.56 -6.47 -3.47
C ILE A 55 -2.33 -5.08 -4.04
N GLY A 56 -1.40 -4.95 -4.98
CA GLY A 56 -1.08 -3.67 -5.60
C GLY A 56 -0.47 -3.82 -6.98
N PHE A 57 -0.70 -2.82 -7.83
CA PHE A 57 -0.17 -2.73 -9.19
C PHE A 57 0.68 -1.48 -9.35
N CYS A 58 1.75 -1.55 -10.15
CA CYS A 58 2.71 -0.46 -10.34
C CYS A 58 3.26 0.04 -8.98
N PHE A 59 3.07 1.32 -8.63
CA PHE A 59 3.45 1.87 -7.34
C PHE A 59 2.79 1.15 -6.15
N GLY A 60 1.52 0.76 -6.29
CA GLY A 60 0.84 -0.03 -5.26
C GLY A 60 1.52 -1.38 -5.02
N GLY A 61 2.11 -2.01 -6.05
CA GLY A 61 2.85 -3.27 -5.90
C GLY A 61 4.15 -3.07 -5.13
N LEU A 62 4.83 -1.95 -5.35
CA LEU A 62 6.00 -1.55 -4.57
C LEU A 62 5.63 -1.28 -3.10
N CYS A 63 4.48 -0.65 -2.83
CA CYS A 63 3.97 -0.46 -1.47
C CYS A 63 3.70 -1.80 -0.76
N VAL A 64 3.07 -2.75 -1.45
CA VAL A 64 2.82 -4.10 -0.91
C VAL A 64 4.13 -4.83 -0.58
N LEU A 65 5.10 -4.74 -1.49
CA LEU A 65 6.42 -5.33 -1.27
C LEU A 65 7.16 -4.68 -0.09
N ASP A 66 7.02 -3.36 0.08
CA ASP A 66 7.62 -2.66 1.20
C ASP A 66 7.01 -3.06 2.54
N MET A 67 5.68 -3.16 2.61
CA MET A 67 4.99 -3.67 3.81
C MET A 67 5.41 -5.09 4.17
N ALA A 68 5.53 -5.96 3.17
CA ALA A 68 5.99 -7.33 3.39
C ALA A 68 7.43 -7.38 3.96
N ARG A 69 8.26 -6.38 3.65
CA ARG A 69 9.63 -6.27 4.15
C ARG A 69 9.73 -5.66 5.55
N THR A 70 8.82 -4.76 5.92
CA THR A 70 8.79 -4.15 7.26
C THR A 70 8.17 -5.06 8.33
N GLY A 71 7.77 -6.28 7.97
CA GLY A 71 7.21 -7.26 8.91
C GLY A 71 5.75 -6.98 9.28
N ALA A 72 5.04 -6.14 8.52
CA ALA A 72 3.60 -6.00 8.66
C ALA A 72 2.94 -7.37 8.42
N PRO A 73 1.86 -7.73 9.16
CA PRO A 73 1.19 -9.03 9.06
C PRO A 73 0.33 -9.12 7.78
N VAL A 74 0.93 -8.82 6.63
CA VAL A 74 0.28 -8.86 5.32
C VAL A 74 0.90 -9.94 4.46
N THR A 75 0.09 -10.89 3.99
CA THR A 75 0.50 -11.81 2.93
C THR A 75 0.42 -11.09 1.59
N GLY A 76 1.57 -10.86 0.96
CA GLY A 76 1.61 -10.33 -0.41
C GLY A 76 1.14 -11.39 -1.40
N TYR A 77 0.04 -11.14 -2.12
CA TYR A 77 -0.43 -12.03 -3.17
C TYR A 77 0.01 -11.51 -4.54
N PRO A 78 0.96 -12.17 -5.25
CA PRO A 78 1.34 -11.77 -6.58
C PRO A 78 0.18 -12.05 -7.58
N PRO A 79 -0.11 -11.12 -8.52
CA PRO A 79 -1.13 -11.37 -9.55
C PRO A 79 -0.58 -12.29 -10.65
N SER A 80 -0.29 -13.56 -10.32
CA SER A 80 -0.27 -14.69 -11.25
C SER A 80 0.01 -15.99 -10.50
N THR A 81 -1.03 -16.59 -9.92
CA THR A 81 -1.12 -18.06 -9.80
C THR A 81 -2.59 -18.44 -9.83
N ALA A 82 -3.18 -18.30 -11.01
CA ALA A 82 -4.36 -19.09 -11.37
C ALA A 82 -3.83 -20.36 -12.04
N CYS A 83 -4.13 -21.51 -11.42
CA CYS A 83 -4.07 -22.89 -11.92
C CYS A 83 -2.89 -23.28 -12.83
#